data_AF-A0A7J8U8W3-F1
#
_entry.id   AF-A0A7J8U8W3-F1
#
_cell.length_a   1.000
_cell.length_b   1.000
_cell.length_c   1.000
_cell.angle_alpha   90.00
_cell.angle_beta   90.00
_cell.angle_gamma   90.00
#
_symmetry.space_group_name_H-M   'P 1'
#
loop_
_entity.id
_entity.type
_entity.pdbx_description
1 polymer ?
#
loop_
_entity_poly.entity_id
_entity_poly.type
_entity_poly.pdbx_seq_one_letter_code
_entity_poly.pdbx_strand_id
1 'polypeptide(L)'
;MAKSSNPEGKTGVRIVVAGDRGTGKSSLIVTAAAETFPTNVPRLLPPTRLPEDFYPDRVPITIIDTSSNPEDRGKLAEELKRADAVVLTYACDQPETLNRLSTFWLPELRQLEQLRLIIIEQVKVPVIVVGCKLDLRDDQQQVSLEQVMSPIMQQFREIETCIECSAYKHIQGGFSIDFCFLLRVLICTYVTTDIIMIPEVFYYAQKAVLHPTGPLFDQETQTLKPRCVRALKRIFILCDHDRDGALSDAELNNFQVKCFNAPLQPSEIVGVKRVVQDKLVEGVNERGLTLTGFLFLHALFIEKGRLETTWTVLRKFGYNNDIKLSDDLIPYSSFKRAPDQSVELTNEAIEFLKGVYELFDSDLDNNLRPIEVEDVFSTAPEKYGSQFEICFFNFLLLDCNPTESGPWNDAPYKDAAEKTALGGLSHDAFLSEWALMTLLDPARSLENLIYIGYPGDSSSAIRITRRRRLDRKKQQSERNVFQCFVFGPANAGKSALMNSFLG
;
A
#
# COMPACT_ATOMS: atom_id res chain seq x y z
N MET A 1 -13.69 -22.14 -9.93
CA MET A 1 -14.27 -21.05 -9.12
C MET A 1 -13.35 -20.79 -7.93
N ALA A 2 -12.42 -19.85 -8.08
CA ALA A 2 -11.54 -19.44 -6.99
C ALA A 2 -12.31 -18.42 -6.13
N LYS A 3 -12.41 -18.66 -4.82
CA LYS A 3 -12.80 -17.62 -3.87
C LYS A 3 -11.73 -16.52 -3.94
N SER A 4 -12.12 -15.28 -4.24
CA SER A 4 -11.24 -14.14 -4.01
C SER A 4 -10.96 -14.07 -2.50
N SER A 5 -9.75 -14.40 -2.11
CA SER A 5 -9.32 -14.30 -0.71
C SER A 5 -9.26 -12.82 -0.34
N ASN A 6 -10.11 -12.40 0.58
CA ASN A 6 -10.15 -11.04 1.07
C ASN A 6 -8.80 -10.70 1.75
N PRO A 7 -8.08 -9.62 1.37
CA PRO A 7 -6.65 -9.45 1.71
C PRO A 7 -6.32 -9.24 3.20
N GLU A 8 -7.31 -9.06 4.07
CA GLU A 8 -7.09 -8.73 5.49
C GLU A 8 -7.83 -9.64 6.48
N GLY A 9 -8.54 -10.68 6.02
CA GLY A 9 -9.42 -11.45 6.91
C GLY A 9 -10.58 -10.63 7.52
N LYS A 10 -10.76 -9.35 7.14
CA LYS A 10 -11.96 -8.58 7.46
C LYS A 10 -13.16 -9.24 6.78
N THR A 11 -14.17 -9.58 7.56
CA THR A 11 -15.36 -10.31 7.08
C THR A 11 -16.39 -9.40 6.39
N GLY A 12 -16.07 -8.12 6.17
CA GLY A 12 -16.94 -7.10 5.55
C GLY A 12 -16.42 -5.68 5.77
N VAL A 13 -17.03 -4.70 5.10
CA VAL A 13 -16.75 -3.26 5.24
C VAL A 13 -17.82 -2.60 6.11
N ARG A 14 -17.43 -1.91 7.18
CA ARG A 14 -18.36 -1.17 8.04
C ARG A 14 -18.37 0.32 7.72
N ILE A 15 -19.48 0.79 7.14
CA ILE A 15 -19.68 2.20 6.74
C ILE A 15 -20.56 2.90 7.77
N VAL A 16 -20.13 4.04 8.29
CA VAL A 16 -20.93 4.85 9.21
C VAL A 16 -21.46 6.08 8.48
N VAL A 17 -22.78 6.28 8.52
CA VAL A 17 -23.41 7.46 7.92
C VAL A 17 -23.62 8.51 9.00
N ALA A 18 -22.93 9.64 8.87
CA ALA A 18 -22.94 10.75 9.82
C ALA A 18 -23.39 12.05 9.13
N GLY A 19 -23.70 13.07 9.94
CA GLY A 19 -24.18 14.36 9.44
C GLY A 19 -25.33 14.92 10.24
N ASP A 20 -25.70 16.15 9.92
CA ASP A 20 -26.65 16.94 10.68
C ASP A 20 -28.07 16.37 10.71
N ARG A 21 -28.87 16.86 11.65
CA ARG A 21 -30.28 16.47 11.74
C ARG A 21 -30.98 16.88 10.46
N GLY A 22 -31.67 15.93 9.84
CA GLY A 22 -32.48 16.18 8.65
C GLY A 22 -31.69 16.28 7.34
N THR A 23 -30.41 15.90 7.30
CA THR A 23 -29.62 15.87 6.06
C THR A 23 -30.07 14.77 5.10
N GLY A 24 -30.68 13.68 5.59
CA GLY A 24 -31.17 12.58 4.74
C GLY A 24 -30.47 11.23 4.94
N LYS A 25 -29.72 11.05 6.03
CA LYS A 25 -29.01 9.80 6.38
C LYS A 25 -29.86 8.53 6.22
N SER A 26 -30.96 8.43 6.96
CA SER A 26 -31.82 7.23 6.92
C SER A 26 -32.43 7.04 5.52
N SER A 27 -32.83 8.11 4.84
CA SER A 27 -33.38 8.05 3.48
C SER A 27 -32.36 7.50 2.48
N LEU A 28 -31.11 7.97 2.56
CA LEU A 28 -30.01 7.50 1.72
C LEU A 28 -29.79 5.99 1.88
N ILE A 29 -29.79 5.50 3.12
CA ILE A 29 -29.56 4.08 3.43
C ILE A 29 -30.73 3.22 2.93
N VAL A 30 -31.98 3.60 3.20
CA VAL A 30 -33.12 2.77 2.77
C VAL A 30 -33.19 2.73 1.25
N THR A 31 -33.03 3.86 0.57
CA THR A 31 -33.09 3.86 -0.90
C THR A 31 -31.94 3.07 -1.52
N ALA A 32 -30.74 3.07 -0.92
CA ALA A 32 -29.64 2.21 -1.38
C ALA A 32 -29.95 0.72 -1.23
N ALA A 33 -30.58 0.32 -0.13
CA ALA A 33 -30.86 -1.08 0.18
C ALA A 33 -32.11 -1.63 -0.53
N ALA A 34 -33.12 -0.78 -0.75
CA ALA A 34 -34.43 -1.17 -1.28
C ALA A 34 -34.65 -0.73 -2.74
N GLU A 35 -33.69 -0.02 -3.34
CA GLU A 35 -33.76 0.59 -4.68
C GLU A 35 -34.98 1.49 -4.92
N THR A 36 -35.72 1.82 -3.86
CA THR A 36 -36.98 2.54 -3.89
C THR A 36 -37.07 3.48 -2.70
N PHE A 37 -37.63 4.67 -2.88
CA PHE A 37 -37.81 5.63 -1.79
C PHE A 37 -39.09 5.29 -0.99
N PRO A 38 -38.98 4.94 0.30
CA PRO A 38 -40.15 4.60 1.10
C PRO A 38 -40.95 5.86 1.49
N THR A 39 -42.27 5.74 1.57
CA THR A 39 -43.17 6.84 1.98
C THR A 39 -43.00 7.25 3.44
N ASN A 40 -42.46 6.37 4.29
CA ASN A 40 -42.19 6.66 5.69
C ASN A 40 -40.79 6.16 6.08
N VAL A 41 -39.85 7.09 6.29
CA VAL A 41 -38.48 6.77 6.67
C VAL A 41 -38.35 6.84 8.19
N PRO A 42 -37.91 5.76 8.88
CA PRO A 42 -37.59 5.82 10.29
C PRO A 42 -36.54 6.90 10.60
N ARG A 43 -36.57 7.46 11.81
CA ARG A 43 -35.58 8.48 12.25
C ARG A 43 -34.16 7.92 12.40
N LEU A 44 -34.06 6.63 12.68
CA LEU A 44 -32.81 5.90 12.86
C LEU A 44 -33.05 4.45 12.43
N LEU A 45 -32.20 3.93 11.55
CA LEU A 45 -32.27 2.54 11.10
C LEU A 45 -31.43 1.61 11.99
N PRO A 46 -31.81 0.33 12.10
CA PRO A 46 -30.90 -0.69 12.61
C PRO A 46 -29.71 -0.89 11.64
N PRO A 47 -28.63 -1.57 12.06
CA PRO A 47 -27.53 -1.92 11.16
C PRO A 47 -28.03 -2.62 9.89
N THR A 48 -27.83 -1.99 8.74
CA THR A 48 -28.28 -2.48 7.44
C THR A 48 -27.15 -3.26 6.80
N ARG A 49 -27.38 -4.54 6.45
CA ARG A 49 -26.38 -5.36 5.74
C ARG A 49 -26.74 -5.47 4.27
N LEU A 50 -25.80 -5.08 3.41
CA LEU A 50 -25.87 -5.38 1.98
C LEU A 50 -25.17 -6.73 1.73
N PRO A 51 -25.77 -7.63 0.94
CA PRO A 51 -25.17 -8.91 0.56
C PRO A 51 -23.80 -8.76 -0.11
N GLU A 52 -22.99 -9.83 -0.09
CA GLU A 52 -21.66 -9.83 -0.71
C GLU A 52 -21.73 -9.67 -2.23
N ASP A 53 -22.75 -10.24 -2.88
CA ASP A 53 -22.98 -10.21 -4.32
C ASP A 53 -23.55 -8.87 -4.84
N PHE A 54 -23.80 -7.92 -3.94
CA PHE A 54 -24.34 -6.60 -4.30
C PHE A 54 -23.35 -5.75 -5.12
N TYR A 55 -22.03 -5.93 -4.89
CA TYR A 55 -20.98 -5.23 -5.65
C TYR A 55 -19.94 -6.20 -6.24
N PRO A 56 -19.22 -5.81 -7.31
CA PRO A 56 -18.26 -6.68 -8.01
C PRO A 56 -17.15 -7.25 -7.12
N ASP A 57 -16.71 -6.52 -6.09
CA ASP A 57 -15.63 -6.94 -5.18
C ASP A 57 -16.01 -8.11 -4.27
N ARG A 58 -17.30 -8.45 -4.18
CA ARG A 58 -17.83 -9.55 -3.36
C ARG A 58 -17.52 -9.44 -1.86
N VAL A 59 -17.51 -8.22 -1.33
CA VAL A 59 -17.30 -7.96 0.10
C VAL A 59 -18.59 -7.42 0.70
N PRO A 60 -19.15 -8.04 1.76
CA PRO A 60 -20.40 -7.58 2.36
C PRO A 60 -20.21 -6.23 3.05
N ILE A 61 -21.23 -5.37 3.00
CA ILE A 61 -21.20 -4.05 3.63
C ILE A 61 -22.18 -4.02 4.81
N THR A 62 -21.75 -3.47 5.94
CA THR A 62 -22.62 -3.12 7.06
C THR A 62 -22.70 -1.60 7.18
N ILE A 63 -23.88 -1.04 6.95
CA ILE A 63 -24.14 0.39 7.02
C ILE A 63 -24.77 0.72 8.38
N ILE A 64 -24.20 1.70 9.07
CA ILE A 64 -24.64 2.16 10.38
C ILE A 64 -25.20 3.57 10.24
N ASP A 65 -26.52 3.69 10.44
CA ASP A 65 -27.19 4.98 10.59
C ASP A 65 -26.89 5.56 11.98
N THR A 66 -26.65 6.87 12.05
CA THR A 66 -26.31 7.55 13.31
C THR A 66 -27.36 8.56 13.72
N SER A 67 -27.63 8.61 15.03
CA SER A 67 -28.54 9.58 15.63
C SER A 67 -27.93 10.98 15.62
N SER A 68 -28.75 11.98 15.31
CA SER A 68 -28.38 13.39 15.46
C SER A 68 -28.77 13.97 16.83
N ASN A 69 -29.24 13.15 17.77
CA ASN A 69 -29.59 13.61 19.12
C ASN A 69 -28.32 13.88 19.94
N PRO A 70 -28.25 15.01 20.67
CA PRO A 70 -27.09 15.33 21.51
C PRO A 70 -26.78 14.28 22.59
N GLU A 71 -27.81 13.59 23.10
CA GLU A 71 -27.68 12.54 24.11
C GLU A 71 -26.93 11.30 23.58
N ASP A 72 -26.99 11.04 22.27
CA ASP A 72 -26.36 9.89 21.63
C ASP A 72 -24.90 10.15 21.21
N ARG A 73 -24.30 11.30 21.57
CA ARG A 73 -22.95 11.68 21.15
C ARG A 73 -21.87 10.66 21.52
N GLY A 74 -21.95 10.06 22.71
CA GLY A 74 -21.00 9.02 23.13
C GLY A 74 -21.09 7.78 22.23
N LYS A 75 -22.31 7.39 21.85
CA LYS A 75 -22.55 6.28 20.93
C LYS A 75 -22.05 6.60 19.52
N LEU A 76 -22.33 7.81 19.02
CA LEU A 76 -21.82 8.29 17.71
C LEU A 76 -20.29 8.18 17.64
N ALA A 77 -19.58 8.64 18.68
CA ALA A 77 -18.12 8.57 18.72
C ALA A 77 -17.60 7.12 18.66
N GLU A 78 -18.24 6.19 19.38
CA GLU A 78 -17.87 4.77 19.34
C GLU A 78 -18.17 4.12 17.98
N GLU A 79 -19.30 4.47 17.34
CA GLU A 79 -19.60 3.97 16.00
C GLU A 79 -18.58 4.51 14.97
N LEU A 80 -18.18 5.79 15.06
CA LEU A 80 -17.18 6.42 14.19
C LEU A 80 -15.77 5.84 14.39
N LYS A 81 -15.34 5.56 15.62
CA LYS A 81 -14.04 4.91 15.90
C LYS A 81 -13.90 3.54 15.23
N ARG A 82 -15.03 2.81 15.11
CA ARG A 82 -15.10 1.47 14.51
C ARG A 82 -15.37 1.52 13.01
N ALA A 83 -15.44 2.70 12.39
CA ALA A 83 -15.71 2.84 10.97
C ALA A 83 -14.51 2.37 10.14
N ASP A 84 -14.80 1.64 9.06
CA ASP A 84 -13.86 1.45 7.96
C ASP A 84 -13.96 2.60 6.96
N ALA A 85 -15.16 3.18 6.77
CA ALA A 85 -15.40 4.41 6.02
C ALA A 85 -16.52 5.25 6.66
N VAL A 86 -16.49 6.56 6.41
CA VAL A 86 -17.55 7.48 6.85
C VAL A 86 -18.23 8.10 5.64
N VAL A 87 -19.55 7.99 5.57
CA VAL A 87 -20.39 8.75 4.64
C VAL A 87 -20.90 9.97 5.39
N LEU A 88 -20.41 11.15 5.05
CA LEU A 88 -20.73 12.39 5.72
C LEU A 88 -21.73 13.21 4.91
N THR A 89 -22.94 13.34 5.44
CA THR A 89 -24.08 13.92 4.73
C THR A 89 -24.30 15.40 5.04
N TYR A 90 -24.64 16.18 4.02
CA TYR A 90 -25.24 17.51 4.12
C TYR A 90 -26.53 17.57 3.30
N ALA A 91 -27.37 18.58 3.55
CA ALA A 91 -28.63 18.80 2.85
C ALA A 91 -28.45 19.90 1.78
N CYS A 92 -28.78 19.59 0.53
CA CYS A 92 -28.69 20.52 -0.60
C CYS A 92 -29.65 21.71 -0.50
N ASP A 93 -30.73 21.54 0.27
CA ASP A 93 -31.72 22.57 0.63
C ASP A 93 -31.30 23.42 1.85
N GLN A 94 -30.18 23.10 2.51
CA GLN A 94 -29.74 23.73 3.75
C GLN A 94 -28.23 24.05 3.74
N PRO A 95 -27.84 25.22 3.22
CA PRO A 95 -26.42 25.61 3.08
C PRO A 95 -25.62 25.56 4.39
N GLU A 96 -26.26 25.79 5.54
CA GLU A 96 -25.61 25.72 6.85
C GLU A 96 -25.05 24.32 7.17
N THR A 97 -25.69 23.26 6.67
CA THR A 97 -25.21 21.89 6.88
C THR A 97 -23.93 21.60 6.09
N LEU A 98 -23.74 22.27 4.96
CA LEU A 98 -22.50 22.21 4.17
C LEU A 98 -21.35 22.94 4.89
N ASN A 99 -21.61 24.12 5.45
CA ASN A 99 -20.64 24.87 6.25
C ASN A 99 -20.20 24.08 7.51
N ARG A 100 -21.11 23.29 8.09
CA ARG A 100 -20.80 22.43 9.24
C ARG A 100 -19.90 21.24 8.92
N LEU A 101 -19.64 20.92 7.66
CA LEU A 101 -18.65 19.92 7.29
C LEU A 101 -17.25 20.32 7.77
N SER A 102 -16.78 21.51 7.38
CA SER A 102 -15.43 22.00 7.70
C SER A 102 -15.31 22.58 9.11
N THR A 103 -16.40 23.13 9.66
CA THR A 103 -16.38 23.80 10.98
C THR A 103 -16.64 22.86 12.15
N PHE A 104 -17.24 21.69 11.93
CA PHE A 104 -17.59 20.75 12.99
C PHE A 104 -17.22 19.30 12.66
N TRP A 105 -17.80 18.71 11.61
CA TRP A 105 -17.72 17.27 11.38
C TRP A 105 -16.32 16.77 11.05
N LEU A 106 -15.62 17.40 10.12
CA LEU A 106 -14.27 16.99 9.73
C LEU A 106 -13.24 17.20 10.85
N PRO A 107 -13.22 18.34 11.58
CA PRO A 107 -12.41 18.48 12.80
C PRO A 107 -12.70 17.41 13.87
N GLU A 108 -13.97 17.08 14.11
CA GLU A 108 -14.37 16.05 15.08
C GLU A 108 -13.83 14.67 14.67
N LEU A 109 -13.94 14.30 13.39
CA LEU A 109 -13.39 13.05 12.87
C LEU A 109 -11.88 12.96 13.10
N ARG A 110 -11.12 14.02 12.80
CA ARG A 110 -9.67 14.08 13.07
C ARG A 110 -9.34 13.92 14.55
N GLN A 111 -10.14 14.52 15.44
CA GLN A 111 -9.92 14.39 16.89
C GLN A 111 -10.13 12.94 17.35
N LEU A 112 -11.14 12.24 16.82
CA LEU A 112 -11.38 10.83 17.10
C LEU A 112 -10.27 9.93 16.53
N GLU A 113 -9.73 10.25 15.36
CA GLU A 113 -8.61 9.52 14.73
C GLU A 113 -7.29 9.64 15.51
N GLN A 114 -6.99 10.82 16.07
CA GLN A 114 -5.79 11.03 16.91
C GLN A 114 -5.74 10.09 18.12
N LEU A 115 -6.89 9.69 18.66
CA LEU A 115 -6.98 8.72 19.75
C LEU A 115 -6.75 7.26 19.30
N ARG A 116 -6.81 6.98 17.99
CA ARG A 116 -6.59 5.64 17.39
C ARG A 116 -5.12 5.40 17.00
N LEU A 117 -4.32 6.46 16.89
CA LEU A 117 -3.01 6.51 16.20
C LEU A 117 -1.82 5.79 16.90
N ILE A 118 -2.03 4.95 17.91
CA ILE A 118 -0.92 4.26 18.60
C ILE A 118 -0.28 3.14 17.76
N ILE A 119 -0.86 2.69 16.63
CA ILE A 119 -0.38 1.46 15.96
C ILE A 119 -0.11 1.58 14.44
N ILE A 120 -0.73 2.48 13.66
CA ILE A 120 -0.51 2.52 12.19
C ILE A 120 -0.57 3.97 11.68
N GLU A 121 0.56 4.52 11.24
CA GLU A 121 0.73 5.95 10.91
C GLU A 121 0.05 6.44 9.61
N GLN A 122 -0.53 5.57 8.75
CA GLN A 122 -0.76 5.99 7.35
C GLN A 122 -2.12 5.70 6.72
N VAL A 123 -3.09 5.09 7.42
CA VAL A 123 -4.43 4.85 6.84
C VAL A 123 -5.47 5.60 7.65
N LYS A 124 -5.82 6.81 7.18
CA LYS A 124 -6.98 7.57 7.67
C LYS A 124 -8.26 6.89 7.23
N VAL A 125 -9.33 7.04 8.01
CA VAL A 125 -10.64 6.50 7.62
C VAL A 125 -11.16 7.35 6.45
N PRO A 126 -11.38 6.77 5.26
CA PRO A 126 -11.86 7.53 4.11
C PRO A 126 -13.24 8.14 4.37
N VAL A 127 -13.42 9.38 3.93
CA VAL A 127 -14.66 10.14 4.04
C VAL A 127 -15.25 10.35 2.66
N ILE A 128 -16.52 9.98 2.49
CA ILE A 128 -17.32 10.26 1.30
C ILE A 128 -18.33 11.33 1.67
N VAL A 129 -18.20 12.52 1.09
CA VAL A 129 -19.13 13.63 1.35
C VAL A 129 -20.35 13.48 0.44
N VAL A 130 -21.55 13.58 1.00
CA VAL A 130 -22.79 13.38 0.24
C VAL A 130 -23.78 14.51 0.46
N GLY A 131 -24.06 15.26 -0.59
CA GLY A 131 -25.17 16.20 -0.66
C GLY A 131 -26.46 15.48 -0.96
N CYS A 132 -27.35 15.39 0.03
CA CYS A 132 -28.66 14.76 -0.12
C CYS A 132 -29.74 15.79 -0.48
N LYS A 133 -30.88 15.32 -0.99
CA LYS A 133 -32.06 16.14 -1.36
C LYS A 133 -31.79 17.17 -2.47
N LEU A 134 -30.99 16.78 -3.46
CA LEU A 134 -30.71 17.62 -4.63
C LEU A 134 -31.99 18.13 -5.32
N ASP A 135 -33.08 17.35 -5.25
CA ASP A 135 -34.38 17.68 -5.81
C ASP A 135 -35.12 18.85 -5.12
N LEU A 136 -34.67 19.25 -3.94
CA LEU A 136 -35.24 20.35 -3.14
C LEU A 136 -34.36 21.61 -3.17
N ARG A 137 -33.25 21.59 -3.93
CA ARG A 137 -32.37 22.75 -4.08
C ARG A 137 -33.10 23.87 -4.81
N ASP A 138 -32.95 25.10 -4.32
CA ASP A 138 -33.46 26.30 -4.98
C ASP A 138 -32.54 26.69 -6.15
N ASP A 139 -33.11 26.82 -7.35
CA ASP A 139 -32.40 27.22 -8.58
C ASP A 139 -31.74 28.60 -8.45
N GLN A 140 -32.26 29.48 -7.58
CA GLN A 140 -31.68 30.81 -7.35
C GLN A 140 -30.43 30.78 -6.45
N GLN A 141 -30.19 29.69 -5.73
CA GLN A 141 -29.06 29.50 -4.83
C GLN A 141 -27.99 28.57 -5.41
N GLN A 142 -27.92 28.44 -6.74
CA GLN A 142 -26.98 27.57 -7.43
C GLN A 142 -25.53 28.10 -7.31
N VAL A 143 -24.91 27.85 -6.15
CA VAL A 143 -23.46 27.95 -5.98
C VAL A 143 -22.85 26.70 -6.60
N SER A 144 -21.81 26.88 -7.43
CA SER A 144 -21.09 25.74 -7.98
C SER A 144 -20.49 24.91 -6.84
N LEU A 145 -20.90 23.64 -6.72
CA LEU A 145 -20.38 22.69 -5.73
C LEU A 145 -18.84 22.69 -5.72
N GLU A 146 -18.25 22.75 -6.90
CA GLU A 146 -16.80 22.81 -7.12
C GLU A 146 -16.15 23.97 -6.36
N GLN A 147 -16.74 25.17 -6.41
CA GLN A 147 -16.17 26.37 -5.78
C GLN A 147 -16.14 26.24 -4.26
N VAL A 148 -17.10 25.52 -3.67
CA VAL A 148 -17.19 25.35 -2.21
C VAL A 148 -16.40 24.14 -1.74
N MET A 149 -16.47 23.02 -2.45
CA MET A 149 -15.83 21.78 -2.04
C MET A 149 -14.33 21.76 -2.32
N SER A 150 -13.85 22.45 -3.36
CA SER A 150 -12.41 22.52 -3.68
C SER A 150 -11.56 22.94 -2.47
N PRO A 151 -11.78 24.09 -1.80
CA PRO A 151 -10.98 24.47 -0.63
C PRO A 151 -11.14 23.49 0.54
N ILE A 152 -12.31 22.89 0.72
CA ILE A 152 -12.56 21.91 1.79
C ILE A 152 -11.74 20.64 1.56
N MET A 153 -11.75 20.08 0.34
CA MET A 153 -10.97 18.89 0.01
C MET A 153 -9.46 19.13 0.07
N GLN A 154 -9.00 20.36 -0.22
CA GLN A 154 -7.60 20.74 -0.04
C GLN A 154 -7.18 20.74 1.43
N GLN A 155 -8.06 21.20 2.32
CA GLN A 155 -7.84 21.22 3.76
C GLN A 155 -8.01 19.85 4.41
N PHE A 156 -8.92 19.02 3.88
CA PHE A 156 -9.34 17.73 4.43
C PHE A 156 -9.08 16.58 3.44
N ARG A 157 -7.83 16.10 3.42
CA ARG A 157 -7.35 15.04 2.49
C ARG A 157 -7.97 13.66 2.74
N GLU A 158 -8.61 13.45 3.88
CA GLU A 158 -9.40 12.25 4.15
C GLU A 158 -10.68 12.16 3.31
N ILE A 159 -11.11 13.26 2.67
CA ILE A 159 -12.23 13.26 1.73
C ILE A 159 -11.76 12.66 0.40
N GLU A 160 -12.27 11.49 0.06
CA GLU A 160 -11.93 10.79 -1.19
C GLU A 160 -12.80 11.27 -2.36
N THR A 161 -14.07 11.56 -2.12
CA THR A 161 -14.99 12.07 -3.14
C THR A 161 -16.17 12.81 -2.54
N CYS A 162 -16.83 13.61 -3.36
CA CYS A 162 -18.06 14.33 -3.03
C CYS A 162 -19.15 14.02 -4.07
N ILE A 163 -20.34 13.64 -3.62
CA ILE A 163 -21.46 13.23 -4.47
C ILE A 163 -22.72 14.00 -4.07
N GLU A 164 -23.44 14.56 -5.03
CA GLU A 164 -24.78 15.13 -4.80
C GLU A 164 -25.85 14.22 -5.39
N CYS A 165 -26.89 13.95 -4.62
CA CYS A 165 -27.93 13.00 -4.99
C CYS A 165 -29.30 13.39 -4.41
N SER A 166 -30.36 12.90 -5.05
CA SER A 166 -31.71 12.90 -4.51
C SER A 166 -32.12 11.47 -4.19
N ALA A 167 -32.56 11.24 -2.95
CA ALA A 167 -33.14 9.95 -2.56
C ALA A 167 -34.56 9.77 -3.14
N TYR A 168 -35.28 10.87 -3.39
CA TYR A 168 -36.70 10.88 -3.74
C TYR A 168 -36.93 10.78 -5.23
N LYS A 169 -36.23 11.62 -6.01
CA LYS A 169 -36.29 11.52 -7.46
C LYS A 169 -35.09 10.69 -7.90
N HIS A 170 -35.31 9.68 -8.74
CA HIS A 170 -34.26 9.14 -9.62
C HIS A 170 -33.88 10.21 -10.67
N ILE A 171 -33.55 11.43 -10.22
CA ILE A 171 -33.07 12.49 -11.09
C ILE A 171 -31.64 12.17 -11.43
N GLN A 172 -31.45 12.03 -12.75
CA GLN A 172 -30.20 12.01 -13.47
C GLN A 172 -29.55 13.40 -13.35
N GLY A 173 -28.73 13.58 -12.31
CA GLY A 173 -28.05 14.85 -12.06
C GLY A 173 -26.73 14.64 -11.33
N GLY A 174 -26.00 13.58 -11.70
CA GLY A 174 -24.62 13.37 -11.25
C GLY A 174 -23.68 14.08 -12.20
N PHE A 175 -22.83 14.96 -11.68
CA PHE A 175 -21.58 15.27 -12.36
C PHE A 175 -20.73 14.00 -12.39
N SER A 176 -20.20 13.66 -13.56
CA SER A 176 -19.36 12.49 -13.76
C SER A 176 -18.13 12.53 -12.84
N ILE A 177 -17.73 11.36 -12.35
CA ILE A 177 -16.58 11.09 -11.46
C ILE A 177 -15.24 11.51 -12.08
N ASP A 178 -15.23 11.96 -13.33
CA ASP A 178 -14.17 12.74 -13.94
C ASP A 178 -14.01 14.15 -13.34
N PHE A 179 -14.61 14.48 -12.18
CA PHE A 179 -14.46 15.81 -11.57
C PHE A 179 -13.65 15.82 -10.26
N CYS A 180 -13.58 14.69 -9.52
CA CYS A 180 -12.81 14.62 -8.26
C CYS A 180 -11.33 14.29 -8.45
N PHE A 181 -10.94 13.63 -9.55
CA PHE A 181 -9.53 13.46 -9.92
C PHE A 181 -9.03 14.47 -10.97
N LEU A 182 -9.93 14.98 -11.81
CA LEU A 182 -9.56 15.74 -13.02
C LEU A 182 -9.35 17.25 -12.78
N LEU A 183 -9.74 17.79 -11.62
CA LEU A 183 -9.53 19.21 -11.32
C LEU A 183 -8.14 19.56 -10.76
N ARG A 184 -7.19 18.61 -10.75
CA ARG A 184 -5.81 18.90 -10.30
C ARG A 184 -4.69 18.69 -11.30
N VAL A 185 -4.93 18.15 -12.50
CA VAL A 185 -3.91 18.10 -13.57
C VAL A 185 -4.58 18.21 -14.95
N LEU A 186 -4.13 19.18 -15.75
CA LEU A 186 -4.74 19.64 -17.03
C LEU A 186 -4.96 18.55 -18.12
N ILE A 187 -6.16 18.61 -18.72
CA ILE A 187 -6.54 18.33 -20.14
C ILE A 187 -6.82 16.88 -20.62
N CYS A 188 -8.08 16.70 -21.07
CA CYS A 188 -8.69 15.81 -22.09
C CYS A 188 -8.48 14.29 -21.97
N THR A 189 -9.47 13.41 -22.19
CA THR A 189 -10.66 13.41 -23.07
C THR A 189 -11.51 12.18 -22.68
N TYR A 190 -12.81 12.19 -23.03
CA TYR A 190 -13.84 11.17 -22.77
C TYR A 190 -14.59 11.30 -21.44
N VAL A 191 -15.54 12.24 -21.44
CA VAL A 191 -16.72 12.22 -20.59
C VAL A 191 -17.53 10.97 -20.93
N THR A 192 -17.56 9.97 -20.05
CA THR A 192 -18.71 9.07 -19.96
C THR A 192 -19.70 9.68 -18.97
N THR A 193 -20.85 10.07 -19.50
CA THR A 193 -22.04 10.42 -18.72
C THR A 193 -22.61 9.14 -18.11
N ASP A 194 -22.02 8.66 -17.01
CA ASP A 194 -22.64 7.62 -16.20
C ASP A 194 -23.42 8.27 -15.05
N ILE A 195 -24.71 7.92 -15.02
CA ILE A 195 -25.74 8.43 -14.13
C ILE A 195 -25.48 7.89 -12.72
N ILE A 196 -25.05 8.73 -11.79
CA ILE A 196 -24.74 8.30 -10.42
C ILE A 196 -26.02 7.91 -9.68
N MET A 197 -26.21 6.61 -9.42
CA MET A 197 -27.31 6.10 -8.60
C MET A 197 -26.92 6.08 -7.12
N ILE A 198 -27.90 6.15 -6.21
CA ILE A 198 -27.69 6.09 -4.74
C ILE A 198 -26.83 4.89 -4.26
N PRO A 199 -26.93 3.68 -4.86
CA PRO A 199 -26.01 2.58 -4.58
C PRO A 199 -24.53 2.91 -4.83
N GLU A 200 -24.19 3.91 -5.63
CA GLU A 200 -22.79 4.27 -5.90
C GLU A 200 -22.11 4.94 -4.71
N VAL A 201 -22.85 5.61 -3.82
CA VAL A 201 -22.27 6.21 -2.61
C VAL A 201 -21.57 5.15 -1.76
N PHE A 202 -22.25 4.03 -1.53
CA PHE A 202 -21.72 2.93 -0.73
C PHE A 202 -20.70 2.09 -1.50
N TYR A 203 -20.79 2.05 -2.84
CA TYR A 203 -19.75 1.50 -3.71
C TYR A 203 -18.44 2.28 -3.57
N TYR A 204 -18.46 3.62 -3.67
CA TYR A 204 -17.26 4.45 -3.52
C TYR A 204 -16.67 4.36 -2.12
N ALA A 205 -17.51 4.35 -1.08
CA ALA A 205 -17.06 4.12 0.28
C ALA A 205 -16.36 2.75 0.43
N GLN A 206 -16.92 1.68 -0.17
CA GLN A 206 -16.27 0.38 -0.19
C GLN A 206 -14.94 0.41 -0.96
N LYS A 207 -14.91 1.01 -2.15
CA LYS A 207 -13.69 1.11 -2.97
C LYS A 207 -12.59 1.89 -2.26
N ALA A 208 -12.90 2.97 -1.55
CA ALA A 208 -11.92 3.73 -0.78
C ALA A 208 -11.27 2.91 0.35
N VAL A 209 -12.04 1.99 0.97
CA VAL A 209 -11.52 1.05 1.98
C VAL A 209 -10.70 -0.05 1.34
N LEU A 210 -11.21 -0.61 0.24
CA LEU A 210 -10.58 -1.72 -0.44
C LEU A 210 -9.37 -1.27 -1.27
N HIS A 211 -9.25 -0.01 -1.67
CA HIS A 211 -8.20 0.45 -2.57
C HIS A 211 -7.69 1.82 -2.12
N PRO A 212 -7.08 1.92 -0.92
CA PRO A 212 -6.75 3.21 -0.33
C PRO A 212 -5.71 3.96 -1.17
N THR A 213 -5.93 5.25 -1.41
CA THR A 213 -5.00 6.11 -2.16
C THR A 213 -3.75 6.43 -1.34
N GLY A 214 -3.94 6.64 -0.03
CA GLY A 214 -2.92 7.14 0.89
C GLY A 214 -1.58 6.40 0.86
N PRO A 215 -1.52 5.06 0.84
CA PRO A 215 -0.26 4.32 0.74
C PRO A 215 0.46 4.47 -0.61
N LEU A 216 -0.28 4.69 -1.70
CA LEU A 216 0.27 4.66 -3.07
C LEU A 216 0.89 5.99 -3.50
N PHE A 217 0.22 7.09 -3.18
CA PHE A 217 0.44 8.37 -3.85
C PHE A 217 0.43 9.53 -2.85
N ASP A 218 1.37 10.44 -3.01
CA ASP A 218 1.41 11.69 -2.28
C ASP A 218 0.70 12.77 -3.10
N GLN A 219 -0.45 13.21 -2.59
CA GLN A 219 -1.28 14.22 -3.23
C GLN A 219 -0.64 15.61 -3.23
N GLU A 220 0.33 15.88 -2.36
CA GLU A 220 0.99 17.20 -2.28
C GLU A 220 2.04 17.36 -3.35
N THR A 221 2.91 16.36 -3.48
CA THR A 221 3.98 16.33 -4.47
C THR A 221 3.52 15.81 -5.83
N GLN A 222 2.30 15.24 -5.92
CA GLN A 222 1.79 14.54 -7.11
C GLN A 222 2.74 13.44 -7.58
N THR A 223 3.28 12.67 -6.63
CA THR A 223 4.22 11.58 -6.92
C THR A 223 3.84 10.29 -6.20
N LEU A 224 4.30 9.16 -6.73
CA LEU A 224 4.21 7.89 -6.03
C LEU A 224 5.02 7.96 -4.73
N LYS A 225 4.46 7.41 -3.64
CA LYS A 225 5.19 7.33 -2.38
C LYS A 225 6.39 6.38 -2.50
N PRO A 226 7.49 6.61 -1.74
CA PRO A 226 8.69 5.80 -1.84
C PRO A 226 8.41 4.30 -1.70
N ARG A 227 7.59 3.89 -0.72
CA ARG A 227 7.22 2.48 -0.52
C ARG A 227 6.49 1.87 -1.71
N CYS A 228 5.60 2.63 -2.36
CA CYS A 228 4.89 2.20 -3.56
C CYS A 228 5.87 2.02 -4.73
N VAL A 229 6.81 2.96 -4.92
CA VAL A 229 7.87 2.87 -5.93
C VAL A 229 8.73 1.63 -5.73
N ARG A 230 9.20 1.37 -4.51
CA ARG A 230 10.03 0.19 -4.18
C ARG A 230 9.28 -1.11 -4.44
N ALA A 231 7.98 -1.15 -4.11
CA ALA A 231 7.13 -2.30 -4.38
C ALA A 231 6.93 -2.56 -5.88
N LEU A 232 6.62 -1.52 -6.66
CA LEU A 232 6.47 -1.60 -8.11
C LEU A 232 7.81 -1.94 -8.81
N LYS A 233 8.94 -1.41 -8.32
CA LYS A 233 10.28 -1.77 -8.78
C LYS A 233 10.55 -3.26 -8.61
N ARG A 234 10.20 -3.83 -7.46
CA ARG A 234 10.30 -5.29 -7.24
C ARG A 234 9.47 -6.07 -8.26
N ILE A 235 8.23 -5.63 -8.49
CA ILE A 235 7.31 -6.28 -9.43
C ILE A 235 7.89 -6.25 -10.84
N PHE A 236 8.44 -5.11 -11.26
CA PHE A 236 9.13 -4.97 -12.54
C PHE A 236 10.28 -5.98 -12.67
N ILE A 237 11.17 -6.05 -11.68
CA ILE A 237 12.32 -6.97 -11.68
C ILE A 237 11.87 -8.45 -11.74
N LEU A 238 10.75 -8.78 -11.09
CA LEU A 238 10.18 -10.14 -11.15
C LEU A 238 9.51 -10.46 -12.50
N CYS A 239 9.24 -9.45 -13.32
CA CYS A 239 8.62 -9.59 -14.63
C CYS A 239 9.62 -9.49 -15.78
N ASP A 240 10.76 -8.85 -15.55
CA ASP A 240 11.93 -8.80 -16.43
C ASP A 240 12.71 -10.13 -16.30
N HIS A 241 12.35 -11.10 -17.13
CA HIS A 241 12.86 -12.48 -17.02
C HIS A 241 14.26 -12.60 -17.60
N ASP A 242 14.58 -11.83 -18.65
CA ASP A 242 15.92 -11.80 -19.25
C ASP A 242 16.85 -10.76 -18.60
N ARG A 243 16.33 -9.94 -17.67
CA ARG A 243 17.05 -8.95 -16.86
C ARG A 243 17.72 -7.89 -17.73
N ASP A 244 17.07 -7.53 -18.83
CA ASP A 244 17.62 -6.60 -19.81
C ASP A 244 17.29 -5.13 -19.48
N GLY A 245 16.52 -4.89 -18.40
CA GLY A 245 16.11 -3.58 -17.91
C GLY A 245 14.83 -3.04 -18.57
N ALA A 246 14.14 -3.84 -19.39
CA ALA A 246 12.90 -3.49 -20.05
C ALA A 246 11.93 -4.67 -20.08
N LEU A 247 10.62 -4.39 -20.10
CA LEU A 247 9.61 -5.41 -20.35
C LEU A 247 9.32 -5.48 -21.84
N SER A 248 9.75 -6.57 -22.47
CA SER A 248 9.42 -6.93 -23.84
C SER A 248 7.91 -7.11 -24.03
N ASP A 249 7.43 -7.18 -25.28
CA ASP A 249 6.00 -7.42 -25.56
C ASP A 249 5.50 -8.74 -24.94
N ALA A 250 6.36 -9.76 -24.92
CA ALA A 250 6.05 -11.06 -24.35
C ALA A 250 5.92 -10.98 -22.82
N GLU A 251 6.85 -10.30 -22.15
CA GLU A 251 6.84 -10.13 -20.69
C GLU A 251 5.70 -9.23 -20.24
N LEU A 252 5.43 -8.15 -20.96
CA LEU A 252 4.31 -7.26 -20.67
C LEU A 252 2.97 -7.99 -20.81
N ASN A 253 2.82 -8.85 -21.83
CA ASN A 253 1.64 -9.69 -21.97
C ASN A 253 1.55 -10.76 -20.85
N ASN A 254 2.66 -11.40 -20.50
CA ASN A 254 2.71 -12.37 -19.39
C ASN A 254 2.33 -11.71 -18.05
N PHE A 255 2.81 -10.49 -17.81
CA PHE A 255 2.43 -9.66 -16.66
C PHE A 255 0.93 -9.38 -16.66
N GLN A 256 0.35 -8.97 -17.80
CA GLN A 256 -1.08 -8.73 -17.92
C GLN A 256 -1.89 -10.00 -17.58
N VAL A 257 -1.53 -11.14 -18.19
CA VAL A 257 -2.24 -12.41 -17.96
C VAL A 257 -2.14 -12.81 -16.48
N LYS A 258 -0.96 -12.65 -15.86
CA LYS A 258 -0.76 -12.94 -14.44
C LYS A 258 -1.66 -12.08 -13.55
N CYS A 259 -1.73 -10.77 -13.80
CA CYS A 259 -2.44 -9.82 -12.93
C CYS A 259 -3.96 -9.82 -13.18
N PHE A 260 -4.39 -9.85 -14.44
CA PHE A 260 -5.77 -9.57 -14.85
C PHE A 260 -6.47 -10.77 -15.50
N ASN A 261 -5.79 -11.90 -15.67
CA ASN A 261 -6.31 -13.11 -16.33
C ASN A 261 -6.83 -12.87 -17.75
N ALA A 262 -6.29 -11.87 -18.44
CA ALA A 262 -6.64 -11.52 -19.81
C ALA A 262 -5.37 -11.10 -20.57
N PRO A 263 -5.14 -11.60 -21.80
CA PRO A 263 -4.00 -11.16 -22.62
C PRO A 263 -4.27 -9.79 -23.26
N LEU A 264 -3.18 -9.06 -23.57
CA LEU A 264 -3.26 -7.85 -24.40
C LEU A 264 -3.14 -8.23 -25.88
N GLN A 265 -3.96 -7.60 -26.72
CA GLN A 265 -3.75 -7.64 -28.16
C GLN A 265 -2.48 -6.85 -28.53
N PRO A 266 -1.75 -7.22 -29.59
CA PRO A 266 -0.55 -6.49 -30.02
C PRO A 266 -0.80 -4.99 -30.24
N SER A 267 -1.97 -4.62 -30.75
CA SER A 267 -2.36 -3.21 -30.93
C SER A 267 -2.53 -2.46 -29.60
N GLU A 268 -2.98 -3.14 -28.55
CA GLU A 268 -3.11 -2.56 -27.20
C GLU A 268 -1.74 -2.34 -26.56
N ILE A 269 -0.80 -3.28 -26.75
CA ILE A 269 0.60 -3.13 -26.29
C ILE A 269 1.25 -1.90 -26.92
N VAL A 270 1.13 -1.75 -28.24
CA VAL A 270 1.64 -0.58 -28.96
C VAL A 270 0.96 0.70 -28.46
N GLY A 271 -0.36 0.64 -28.18
CA GLY A 271 -1.10 1.76 -27.59
C GLY A 271 -0.58 2.19 -26.22
N VAL A 272 -0.32 1.24 -25.32
CA VAL A 272 0.25 1.51 -23.98
C VAL A 272 1.63 2.15 -24.12
N LYS A 273 2.52 1.57 -24.94
CA LYS A 273 3.87 2.11 -25.17
C LYS A 273 3.81 3.52 -25.75
N ARG A 274 2.91 3.80 -26.69
CA ARG A 274 2.72 5.15 -27.26
C ARG A 274 2.30 6.16 -26.19
N VAL A 275 1.32 5.81 -25.34
CA VAL A 275 0.87 6.71 -24.26
C VAL A 275 2.00 7.07 -23.29
N VAL A 276 2.89 6.12 -22.99
CA VAL A 276 4.08 6.36 -22.18
C VAL A 276 5.07 7.25 -22.95
N GLN A 277 5.41 6.87 -24.18
CA GLN A 277 6.39 7.58 -25.01
C GLN A 277 6.02 9.03 -25.30
N ASP A 278 4.72 9.32 -25.46
CA ASP A 278 4.20 10.66 -25.74
C ASP A 278 4.42 11.63 -24.56
N LYS A 279 4.48 11.12 -23.33
CA LYS A 279 4.67 11.91 -22.10
C LYS A 279 6.06 11.76 -21.47
N LEU A 280 6.73 10.64 -21.72
CA LEU A 280 8.01 10.26 -21.14
C LEU A 280 8.81 9.45 -22.18
N VAL A 281 9.74 10.13 -22.86
CA VAL A 281 10.48 9.58 -24.01
C VAL A 281 11.41 8.43 -23.60
N GLU A 282 11.97 8.49 -22.40
CA GLU A 282 12.80 7.45 -21.80
C GLU A 282 11.99 6.30 -21.17
N GLY A 283 10.65 6.41 -21.19
CA GLY A 283 9.75 5.39 -20.67
C GLY A 283 9.67 4.14 -21.55
N VAL A 284 10.04 4.22 -22.82
CA VAL A 284 10.13 3.07 -23.73
C VAL A 284 11.45 3.14 -24.49
N ASN A 285 12.14 2.00 -24.59
CA ASN A 285 13.36 1.86 -25.39
C ASN A 285 13.15 0.80 -26.48
N GLU A 286 14.23 0.44 -27.19
CA GLU A 286 14.18 -0.57 -28.27
C GLU A 286 13.78 -1.97 -27.79
N ARG A 287 14.04 -2.29 -26.51
CA ARG A 287 13.74 -3.59 -25.88
C ARG A 287 12.31 -3.65 -25.37
N GLY A 288 11.78 -2.55 -24.85
CA GLY A 288 10.41 -2.49 -24.37
C GLY A 288 10.13 -1.37 -23.38
N LEU A 289 9.19 -1.62 -22.47
CA LEU A 289 8.78 -0.66 -21.44
C LEU A 289 9.83 -0.64 -20.32
N THR A 290 10.45 0.51 -20.07
CA THR A 290 11.49 0.63 -19.03
C THR A 290 10.88 0.69 -17.64
N LEU A 291 11.69 0.52 -16.59
CA LEU A 291 11.24 0.72 -15.20
C LEU A 291 10.58 2.09 -15.00
N THR A 292 11.19 3.15 -15.55
CA THR A 292 10.66 4.51 -15.47
C THR A 292 9.30 4.61 -16.15
N GLY A 293 9.15 4.00 -17.33
CA GLY A 293 7.86 3.93 -18.03
C GLY A 293 6.80 3.12 -17.27
N PHE A 294 7.20 2.03 -16.62
CA PHE A 294 6.33 1.21 -15.79
C PHE A 294 5.80 1.97 -14.57
N LEU A 295 6.68 2.67 -13.84
CA LEU A 295 6.29 3.53 -12.72
C LEU A 295 5.37 4.67 -13.18
N PHE A 296 5.70 5.32 -14.29
CA PHE A 296 4.89 6.37 -14.89
C PHE A 296 3.48 5.87 -15.26
N LEU A 297 3.37 4.68 -15.85
CA LEU A 297 2.07 4.09 -16.19
C LEU A 297 1.19 3.86 -14.95
N HIS A 298 1.78 3.40 -13.84
CA HIS A 298 1.07 3.23 -12.58
C HIS A 298 0.67 4.56 -11.93
N ALA A 299 1.53 5.58 -11.99
CA ALA A 299 1.16 6.94 -11.60
C ALA A 299 -0.03 7.45 -12.42
N LEU A 300 -0.01 7.24 -13.75
CA LEU A 300 -1.10 7.63 -14.65
C LEU A 300 -2.42 6.90 -14.34
N PHE A 301 -2.38 5.63 -13.94
CA PHE A 301 -3.59 4.92 -13.49
C PHE A 301 -4.17 5.53 -12.22
N ILE A 302 -3.32 5.89 -11.27
CA ILE A 302 -3.73 6.53 -10.02
C ILE A 302 -4.33 7.91 -10.31
N GLU A 303 -3.67 8.73 -11.13
CA GLU A 303 -4.14 10.05 -11.57
C GLU A 303 -5.49 9.99 -12.29
N LYS A 304 -5.79 8.89 -12.99
CA LYS A 304 -7.08 8.65 -13.65
C LYS A 304 -8.14 8.02 -12.74
N GLY A 305 -7.90 7.94 -11.43
CA GLY A 305 -8.81 7.33 -10.47
C GLY A 305 -8.92 5.80 -10.58
N ARG A 306 -8.04 5.14 -11.36
CA ARG A 306 -8.03 3.69 -11.58
C ARG A 306 -7.12 2.97 -10.57
N LEU A 307 -7.35 3.24 -9.29
CA LEU A 307 -6.56 2.69 -8.18
C LEU A 307 -6.57 1.16 -8.15
N GLU A 308 -7.71 0.56 -8.50
CA GLU A 308 -7.92 -0.89 -8.53
C GLU A 308 -6.88 -1.60 -9.41
N THR A 309 -6.48 -1.00 -10.53
CA THR A 309 -5.47 -1.57 -11.44
C THR A 309 -4.14 -1.76 -10.71
N THR A 310 -3.66 -0.72 -10.02
CA THR A 310 -2.39 -0.75 -9.28
C THR A 310 -2.49 -1.68 -8.06
N TRP A 311 -3.60 -1.65 -7.32
CA TRP A 311 -3.81 -2.54 -6.18
C TRP A 311 -3.93 -4.00 -6.56
N THR A 312 -4.55 -4.31 -7.71
CA THR A 312 -4.63 -5.68 -8.25
C THR A 312 -3.23 -6.23 -8.50
N VAL A 313 -2.37 -5.43 -9.12
CA VAL A 313 -0.96 -5.78 -9.36
C VAL A 313 -0.24 -6.00 -8.02
N LEU A 314 -0.29 -5.05 -7.09
CA LEU A 314 0.35 -5.18 -5.78
C LEU A 314 -0.08 -6.46 -5.05
N ARG A 315 -1.38 -6.75 -4.98
CA ARG A 315 -1.91 -7.95 -4.31
C ARG A 315 -1.51 -9.23 -5.01
N LYS A 316 -1.45 -9.25 -6.35
CA LYS A 316 -1.00 -10.44 -7.11
C LYS A 316 0.43 -10.82 -6.76
N PHE A 317 1.24 -9.84 -6.38
CA PHE A 317 2.63 -10.03 -5.94
C PHE A 317 2.79 -10.08 -4.41
N GLY A 318 1.67 -10.22 -3.69
CA GLY A 318 1.61 -10.50 -2.26
C GLY A 318 1.74 -9.29 -1.35
N TYR A 319 1.45 -8.08 -1.84
CA TYR A 319 1.40 -6.90 -0.99
C TYR A 319 0.02 -6.71 -0.34
N ASN A 320 0.01 -6.30 0.92
CA ASN A 320 -1.17 -5.86 1.66
C ASN A 320 -1.43 -4.35 1.49
N ASN A 321 -2.46 -3.81 2.16
CA ASN A 321 -2.84 -2.39 2.06
C ASN A 321 -1.81 -1.42 2.66
N ASP A 322 -0.84 -1.91 3.45
CA ASP A 322 0.29 -1.10 3.96
C ASP A 322 1.51 -1.14 3.02
N ILE A 323 1.37 -1.80 1.86
CA ILE A 323 2.43 -2.09 0.90
C ILE A 323 3.59 -2.86 1.58
N LYS A 324 3.23 -3.82 2.43
CA LYS A 324 4.14 -4.82 3.00
C LYS A 324 3.80 -6.20 2.44
N LEU A 325 4.77 -7.09 2.41
CA LEU A 325 4.51 -8.48 2.05
C LEU A 325 3.51 -9.08 3.03
N SER A 326 2.52 -9.82 2.53
CA SER A 326 1.52 -10.47 3.35
C SER A 326 2.16 -11.55 4.22
N ASP A 327 1.59 -11.76 5.42
CA ASP A 327 2.06 -12.81 6.33
C ASP A 327 1.97 -14.21 5.71
N ASP A 328 1.14 -14.41 4.68
CA ASP A 328 1.06 -15.68 3.94
C ASP A 328 2.36 -16.01 3.19
N LEU A 329 3.13 -14.99 2.78
CA LEU A 329 4.44 -15.17 2.16
C LEU A 329 5.56 -15.40 3.18
N ILE A 330 5.33 -15.04 4.45
CA ILE A 330 6.30 -15.20 5.53
C ILE A 330 5.78 -16.28 6.48
N PRO A 331 6.15 -17.56 6.29
CA PRO A 331 5.60 -18.65 7.07
C PRO A 331 6.12 -18.62 8.52
N TYR A 332 5.60 -17.73 9.38
CA TYR A 332 6.06 -17.57 10.77
C TYR A 332 6.01 -18.88 11.58
N SER A 333 5.06 -19.75 11.26
CA SER A 333 4.95 -21.09 11.83
C SER A 333 6.15 -21.99 11.53
N SER A 334 6.81 -21.80 10.38
CA SER A 334 8.00 -22.54 9.95
C SER A 334 9.24 -22.23 10.80
N PHE A 335 9.26 -21.10 11.53
CA PHE A 335 10.38 -20.74 12.41
C PHE A 335 10.28 -21.34 13.82
N LYS A 336 9.18 -22.03 14.14
CA LYS A 336 8.98 -22.69 15.43
C LYS A 336 10.02 -23.79 15.61
N ARG A 337 10.88 -23.63 16.61
CA ARG A 337 12.03 -24.52 16.85
C ARG A 337 12.21 -24.82 18.34
N ALA A 338 12.88 -25.93 18.65
CA ALA A 338 13.31 -26.19 20.01
C ALA A 338 14.46 -25.25 20.42
N PRO A 339 14.66 -24.98 21.73
CA PRO A 339 15.71 -24.07 22.20
C PRO A 339 17.14 -24.48 21.81
N ASP A 340 17.37 -25.76 21.50
CA ASP A 340 18.67 -26.30 21.11
C ASP A 340 18.84 -26.48 19.59
N GLN A 341 17.93 -25.90 18.80
CA GLN A 341 18.01 -25.82 17.34
C GLN A 341 18.36 -24.39 16.90
N SER A 342 18.89 -24.26 15.69
CA SER A 342 19.21 -22.99 15.04
C SER A 342 18.59 -22.94 13.66
N VAL A 343 18.55 -21.73 13.09
CA VAL A 343 18.01 -21.50 11.75
C VAL A 343 19.16 -21.01 10.89
N GLU A 344 19.30 -21.60 9.71
CA GLU A 344 20.37 -21.31 8.75
C GLU A 344 19.80 -21.19 7.34
N LEU A 345 20.48 -20.45 6.47
CA LEU A 345 20.16 -20.44 5.04
C LEU A 345 20.47 -21.80 4.42
N THR A 346 19.69 -22.18 3.41
CA THR A 346 20.01 -23.34 2.57
C THR A 346 21.08 -23.00 1.55
N ASN A 347 21.71 -24.03 0.98
CA ASN A 347 22.70 -23.82 -0.09
C ASN A 347 22.05 -23.13 -1.30
N GLU A 348 20.78 -23.41 -1.59
CA GLU A 348 20.01 -22.75 -2.66
C GLU A 348 19.93 -21.23 -2.42
N ALA A 349 19.54 -20.82 -1.21
CA ALA A 349 19.48 -19.40 -0.84
C ALA A 349 20.87 -18.75 -0.86
N ILE A 350 21.91 -19.47 -0.43
CA ILE A 350 23.29 -18.96 -0.47
C ILE A 350 23.73 -18.74 -1.92
N GLU A 351 23.55 -19.70 -2.82
CA GLU A 351 23.92 -19.54 -4.24
C GLU A 351 23.15 -18.39 -4.91
N PHE A 352 21.88 -18.20 -4.56
CA PHE A 352 21.13 -17.02 -5.00
C PHE A 352 21.79 -15.72 -4.50
N LEU A 353 22.15 -15.64 -3.22
CA LEU A 353 22.80 -14.47 -2.65
C LEU A 353 24.17 -14.18 -3.29
N LYS A 354 24.93 -15.20 -3.67
CA LYS A 354 26.17 -15.03 -4.44
C LYS A 354 25.90 -14.38 -5.79
N GLY A 355 24.88 -14.87 -6.51
CA GLY A 355 24.47 -14.26 -7.77
C GLY A 355 23.96 -12.82 -7.62
N VAL A 356 23.33 -12.49 -6.49
CA VAL A 356 22.96 -11.09 -6.17
C VAL A 356 24.21 -10.25 -5.93
N TYR A 357 25.19 -10.76 -5.18
CA TYR A 357 26.44 -10.05 -4.95
C TYR A 357 27.14 -9.70 -6.27
N GLU A 358 27.33 -10.70 -7.14
CA GLU A 358 27.97 -10.53 -8.45
C GLU A 358 27.20 -9.58 -9.38
N LEU A 359 25.87 -9.54 -9.28
CA LEU A 359 25.04 -8.67 -10.10
C LEU A 359 25.18 -7.18 -9.72
N PHE A 360 25.38 -6.89 -8.43
CA PHE A 360 25.44 -5.51 -7.94
C PHE A 360 26.87 -4.98 -7.77
N ASP A 361 27.88 -5.86 -7.78
CA ASP A 361 29.31 -5.52 -7.90
C ASP A 361 29.64 -5.07 -9.33
N SER A 362 29.14 -3.88 -9.71
CA SER A 362 29.16 -3.39 -11.10
C SER A 362 30.56 -3.03 -11.58
N ASP A 363 31.47 -2.67 -10.67
CA ASP A 363 32.88 -2.38 -10.97
C ASP A 363 33.81 -3.59 -10.77
N LEU A 364 33.26 -4.74 -10.37
CA LEU A 364 33.95 -6.03 -10.22
C LEU A 364 35.15 -5.93 -9.28
N ASP A 365 35.06 -5.06 -8.27
CA ASP A 365 36.11 -4.81 -7.31
C ASP A 365 36.11 -5.82 -6.16
N ASN A 366 35.16 -6.78 -6.17
CA ASN A 366 34.88 -7.74 -5.11
C ASN A 366 34.59 -7.05 -3.78
N ASN A 367 33.90 -5.91 -3.84
CA ASN A 367 33.57 -5.10 -2.68
C ASN A 367 32.30 -4.27 -2.93
N LEU A 368 31.16 -4.73 -2.40
CA LEU A 368 29.93 -3.94 -2.44
C LEU A 368 30.05 -2.70 -1.56
N ARG A 369 30.17 -1.54 -2.19
CA ARG A 369 30.19 -0.23 -1.52
C ARG A 369 28.83 0.04 -0.86
N PRO A 370 28.76 0.98 0.10
CA PRO A 370 27.49 1.32 0.77
C PRO A 370 26.33 1.60 -0.18
N ILE A 371 26.59 2.26 -1.32
CA ILE A 371 25.57 2.55 -2.34
C ILE A 371 25.09 1.28 -3.07
N GLU A 372 25.98 0.34 -3.36
CA GLU A 372 25.62 -0.93 -4.01
C GLU A 372 24.84 -1.83 -3.06
N VAL A 373 25.19 -1.83 -1.78
CA VAL A 373 24.39 -2.50 -0.73
C VAL A 373 23.01 -1.86 -0.63
N GLU A 374 22.89 -0.54 -0.72
CA GLU A 374 21.59 0.14 -0.75
C GLU A 374 20.77 -0.28 -1.98
N ASP A 375 21.42 -0.38 -3.15
CA ASP A 375 20.79 -0.81 -4.39
C ASP A 375 20.28 -2.26 -4.33
N VAL A 376 21.02 -3.17 -3.69
CA VAL A 376 20.57 -4.55 -3.40
C VAL A 376 19.23 -4.54 -2.65
N PHE A 377 19.08 -3.66 -1.65
CA PHE A 377 17.87 -3.56 -0.84
C PHE A 377 16.87 -2.52 -1.34
N SER A 378 17.05 -1.96 -2.54
CA SER A 378 16.19 -0.90 -3.08
C SER A 378 14.73 -1.32 -3.28
N THR A 379 14.42 -2.61 -3.22
CA THR A 379 13.06 -3.18 -3.26
C THR A 379 12.48 -3.51 -1.88
N ALA A 380 13.29 -3.56 -0.83
CA ALA A 380 12.85 -3.73 0.56
C ALA A 380 12.21 -2.42 1.07
N PRO A 381 11.28 -2.42 2.04
CA PRO A 381 10.68 -1.19 2.55
C PRO A 381 11.67 -0.38 3.37
N GLU A 382 11.57 0.95 3.30
CA GLU A 382 12.33 1.86 4.18
C GLU A 382 12.02 1.58 5.65
N LYS A 383 13.06 1.57 6.50
CA LYS A 383 12.87 1.67 7.94
C LYS A 383 12.34 3.06 8.29
N TYR A 384 11.36 3.07 9.20
CA TYR A 384 10.68 4.22 9.82
C TYR A 384 11.23 5.62 9.46
N GLY A 385 10.41 6.43 8.78
CA GLY A 385 10.51 7.89 8.86
C GLY A 385 11.78 8.51 8.29
N SER A 386 12.36 7.97 7.21
CA SER A 386 13.22 8.76 6.32
C SER A 386 12.38 9.84 5.65
N GLN A 387 12.25 10.96 6.35
CA GLN A 387 11.62 12.15 5.87
C GLN A 387 12.57 12.81 4.85
N PHE A 388 12.57 12.37 3.60
CA PHE A 388 13.07 13.19 2.51
C PHE A 388 12.24 13.07 1.24
N GLU A 389 12.08 14.24 0.65
CA GLU A 389 11.36 14.58 -0.56
C GLU A 389 11.87 13.76 -1.74
N ILE A 390 10.94 13.08 -2.40
CA ILE A 390 11.16 12.67 -3.76
C ILE A 390 11.01 13.93 -4.64
N CYS A 391 12.12 14.63 -4.88
CA CYS A 391 12.24 15.56 -6.00
C CYS A 391 12.40 14.75 -7.30
N PHE A 392 11.32 14.17 -7.82
CA PHE A 392 11.32 13.63 -9.19
C PHE A 392 10.94 14.67 -10.26
N PHE A 393 10.79 15.95 -9.91
CA PHE A 393 10.28 16.96 -10.86
C PHE A 393 11.30 17.88 -11.53
N ASN A 394 12.61 17.65 -11.40
CA ASN A 394 13.57 18.23 -12.36
C ASN A 394 14.81 17.35 -12.48
N PHE A 395 15.08 16.93 -13.71
CA PHE A 395 16.08 15.99 -14.22
C PHE A 395 17.56 16.35 -13.90
N LEU A 396 17.90 16.59 -12.63
CA LEU A 396 19.25 16.78 -12.14
C LEU A 396 19.41 15.96 -10.87
N LEU A 397 20.24 14.92 -10.96
CA LEU A 397 20.82 14.20 -9.83
C LEU A 397 21.58 15.22 -8.97
N LEU A 398 20.92 15.79 -7.98
CA LEU A 398 21.55 16.57 -6.92
C LEU A 398 21.42 15.78 -5.63
N ASP A 399 22.47 15.00 -5.38
CA ASP A 399 22.96 14.55 -4.08
C ASP A 399 21.87 14.29 -3.02
N CYS A 400 21.13 13.20 -3.19
CA CYS A 400 20.50 12.55 -2.05
C CYS A 400 21.63 12.03 -1.15
N ASN A 401 21.80 12.63 0.03
CA ASN A 401 22.61 12.04 1.09
C ASN A 401 22.09 10.60 1.32
N PRO A 402 22.93 9.56 1.22
CA PRO A 402 22.49 8.17 1.32
C PRO A 402 21.84 7.98 2.69
N THR A 403 20.52 7.86 2.70
CA THR A 403 19.79 7.49 3.91
C THR A 403 20.08 6.04 4.16
N GLU A 404 20.74 5.74 5.28
CA GLU A 404 21.09 4.40 5.76
C GLU A 404 19.86 3.47 5.91
N SER A 405 19.23 3.05 4.81
CA SER A 405 17.92 2.36 4.80
C SER A 405 18.01 0.82 4.74
N GLY A 406 19.22 0.27 4.63
CA GLY A 406 19.48 -1.17 4.58
C GLY A 406 19.23 -1.90 5.91
N PRO A 407 19.00 -3.23 5.88
CA PRO A 407 18.71 -4.00 7.09
C PRO A 407 19.87 -4.03 8.09
N TRP A 408 21.09 -3.77 7.64
CA TRP A 408 22.33 -3.92 8.42
C TRP A 408 22.91 -2.63 9.00
N ASN A 409 22.24 -1.49 8.83
CA ASN A 409 22.77 -0.20 9.28
C ASN A 409 22.61 0.06 10.79
N ASP A 410 21.76 -0.73 11.45
CA ASP A 410 21.53 -0.65 12.89
C ASP A 410 22.12 -1.84 13.64
N ALA A 411 22.37 -1.66 14.93
CA ALA A 411 22.66 -2.79 15.82
C ALA A 411 21.54 -3.85 15.71
N PRO A 412 21.87 -5.16 15.73
CA PRO A 412 23.19 -5.73 16.02
C PRO A 412 24.10 -5.93 14.80
N TYR A 413 23.71 -5.45 13.61
CA TYR A 413 24.43 -5.67 12.34
C TYR A 413 25.47 -4.58 12.06
N LYS A 414 25.24 -3.37 12.57
CA LYS A 414 26.19 -2.28 12.44
C LYS A 414 27.56 -2.70 12.97
N ASP A 415 28.54 -2.74 12.06
CA ASP A 415 29.92 -3.14 12.31
C ASP A 415 30.09 -4.62 12.76
N ALA A 416 29.16 -5.50 12.36
CA ALA A 416 29.20 -6.92 12.68
C ALA A 416 30.01 -7.78 11.69
N ALA A 417 30.28 -7.26 10.49
CA ALA A 417 31.14 -7.88 9.50
C ALA A 417 32.36 -7.01 9.15
N GLU A 418 33.41 -7.66 8.64
CA GLU A 418 34.60 -6.99 8.12
C GLU A 418 34.21 -6.03 6.99
N LYS A 419 34.68 -4.79 7.09
CA LYS A 419 34.53 -3.77 6.06
C LYS A 419 35.87 -3.52 5.40
N THR A 420 35.85 -3.33 4.09
CA THR A 420 37.04 -2.93 3.34
C THR A 420 37.47 -1.50 3.74
N ALA A 421 38.66 -1.08 3.29
CA ALA A 421 39.16 0.27 3.55
C ALA A 421 38.23 1.39 3.03
N LEU A 422 37.36 1.08 2.07
CA LEU A 422 36.37 2.00 1.50
C LEU A 422 35.00 1.89 2.20
N GLY A 423 34.88 1.09 3.26
CA GLY A 423 33.65 0.90 4.02
C GLY A 423 32.63 -0.05 3.38
N GLY A 424 33.01 -0.77 2.32
CA GLY A 424 32.17 -1.75 1.64
C GLY A 424 32.29 -3.16 2.22
N LEU A 425 31.47 -4.08 1.73
CA LEU A 425 31.41 -5.48 2.15
C LEU A 425 32.05 -6.38 1.08
N SER A 426 32.99 -7.22 1.49
CA SER A 426 33.45 -8.34 0.67
C SER A 426 32.34 -9.38 0.50
N HIS A 427 32.53 -10.30 -0.45
CA HIS A 427 31.63 -11.43 -0.66
C HIS A 427 31.34 -12.23 0.63
N ASP A 428 32.39 -12.53 1.40
CA ASP A 428 32.25 -13.29 2.65
C ASP A 428 31.61 -12.47 3.78
N ALA A 429 31.88 -11.16 3.83
CA ALA A 429 31.24 -10.25 4.77
C ALA A 429 29.73 -10.12 4.47
N PHE A 430 29.35 -10.00 3.20
CA PHE A 430 27.96 -9.98 2.75
C PHE A 430 27.21 -11.25 3.15
N LEU A 431 27.77 -12.43 2.89
CA LEU A 431 27.16 -13.69 3.31
C LEU A 431 27.12 -13.84 4.84
N SER A 432 28.10 -13.28 5.56
CA SER A 432 28.15 -13.29 7.03
C SER A 432 27.02 -12.45 7.64
N GLU A 433 26.73 -11.27 7.09
CA GLU A 433 25.60 -10.44 7.53
C GLU A 433 24.25 -11.14 7.31
N TRP A 434 24.07 -11.82 6.17
CA TRP A 434 22.91 -12.66 5.91
C TRP A 434 22.78 -13.83 6.89
N ALA A 435 23.89 -14.51 7.18
CA ALA A 435 23.92 -15.60 8.15
C ALA A 435 23.60 -15.11 9.57
N LEU A 436 24.11 -13.95 9.96
CA LEU A 436 23.82 -13.30 11.25
C LEU A 436 22.34 -12.91 11.35
N MET A 437 21.79 -12.26 10.33
CA MET A 437 20.37 -11.89 10.28
C MET A 437 19.48 -13.14 10.35
N THR A 438 19.81 -14.20 9.61
CA THR A 438 19.06 -15.47 9.67
C THR A 438 19.11 -16.11 11.05
N LEU A 439 20.25 -16.03 11.75
CA LEU A 439 20.40 -16.60 13.09
C LEU A 439 19.58 -15.84 14.14
N LEU A 440 19.62 -14.51 14.09
CA LEU A 440 19.01 -13.63 15.09
C LEU A 440 17.51 -13.41 14.82
N ASP A 441 17.15 -13.12 13.57
CA ASP A 441 15.80 -12.83 13.13
C ASP A 441 15.51 -13.50 11.76
N PRO A 442 15.17 -14.81 11.78
CA PRO A 442 14.91 -15.56 10.56
C PRO A 442 13.76 -15.01 9.72
N ALA A 443 12.75 -14.41 10.35
CA ALA A 443 11.59 -13.87 9.65
C ALA A 443 11.99 -12.64 8.84
N ARG A 444 12.73 -11.72 9.46
CA ARG A 444 13.27 -10.54 8.77
C ARG A 444 14.26 -10.93 7.68
N SER A 445 15.07 -11.97 7.89
CA SER A 445 15.95 -12.48 6.84
C SER A 445 15.17 -13.00 5.64
N LEU A 446 14.13 -13.81 5.87
CA LEU A 446 13.31 -14.33 4.79
C LEU A 446 12.56 -13.22 4.05
N GLU A 447 12.02 -12.26 4.80
CA GLU A 447 11.35 -11.09 4.25
C GLU A 447 12.29 -10.32 3.29
N ASN A 448 13.52 -10.05 3.70
CA ASN A 448 14.50 -9.37 2.84
C ASN A 448 14.89 -10.21 1.62
N LEU A 449 15.02 -11.54 1.75
CA LEU A 449 15.24 -12.44 0.59
C LEU A 449 14.11 -12.34 -0.45
N ILE A 450 12.86 -12.31 0.03
CA ILE A 450 11.69 -12.16 -0.84
C ILE A 450 11.73 -10.79 -1.52
N TYR A 451 12.09 -9.72 -0.79
CA TYR A 451 12.19 -8.37 -1.34
C TYR A 451 13.22 -8.26 -2.47
N ILE A 452 14.41 -8.85 -2.32
CA ILE A 452 15.46 -8.82 -3.34
C ILE A 452 15.22 -9.82 -4.50
N GLY A 453 14.08 -10.53 -4.49
CA GLY A 453 13.63 -11.33 -5.64
C GLY A 453 14.06 -12.79 -5.62
N TYR A 454 14.19 -13.41 -4.43
CA TYR A 454 14.42 -14.86 -4.34
C TYR A 454 13.36 -15.65 -5.14
N PRO A 455 13.77 -16.49 -6.12
CA PRO A 455 12.84 -17.14 -7.04
C PRO A 455 12.24 -18.45 -6.48
N GLY A 456 12.87 -19.03 -5.46
CA GLY A 456 12.41 -20.26 -4.82
C GLY A 456 11.23 -20.05 -3.88
N ASP A 457 10.63 -21.15 -3.42
CA ASP A 457 9.60 -21.08 -2.39
C ASP A 457 10.19 -20.57 -1.07
N SER A 458 9.46 -19.69 -0.36
CA SER A 458 9.96 -19.06 0.87
C SER A 458 10.33 -20.11 1.94
N SER A 459 9.70 -21.28 1.94
CA SER A 459 10.04 -22.37 2.86
C SER A 459 11.33 -23.12 2.50
N SER A 460 11.81 -23.03 1.25
CA SER A 460 13.06 -23.69 0.80
C SER A 460 14.32 -22.88 1.12
N ALA A 461 14.17 -21.58 1.37
CA ALA A 461 15.30 -20.68 1.62
C ALA A 461 16.01 -20.95 2.96
N ILE A 462 15.30 -21.56 3.91
CA ILE A 462 15.73 -21.67 5.30
C ILE A 462 15.63 -23.12 5.79
N ARG A 463 16.62 -23.57 6.57
CA ARG A 463 16.62 -24.85 7.25
C ARG A 463 16.69 -24.70 8.77
N ILE A 464 15.90 -25.49 9.49
CA ILE A 464 16.06 -25.68 10.93
C ILE A 464 17.05 -26.81 11.16
N THR A 465 18.11 -26.53 11.92
CA THR A 465 19.12 -27.54 12.25
C THR A 465 18.54 -28.62 13.18
N ARG A 466 19.10 -29.82 13.13
CA ARG A 466 18.72 -30.87 14.09
C ARG A 466 19.11 -30.46 15.52
N ARG A 467 18.48 -31.10 16.50
CA ARG A 467 18.73 -30.82 17.92
C ARG A 467 20.19 -31.05 18.30
N ARG A 468 20.80 -30.06 18.98
CA ARG A 468 22.19 -30.13 19.47
C ARG A 468 22.47 -31.36 20.34
N ARG A 469 21.48 -31.87 21.07
CA ARG A 469 21.61 -33.13 21.84
C ARG A 469 22.01 -34.32 20.95
N LEU A 470 21.50 -34.38 19.73
CA LEU A 470 21.84 -35.45 18.78
C LEU A 470 23.25 -35.26 18.21
N ASP A 471 23.65 -34.03 17.89
CA ASP A 471 25.02 -33.72 17.46
C ASP A 471 26.04 -34.15 18.50
N ARG A 472 25.80 -33.82 19.78
CA ARG A 472 26.67 -34.21 20.89
C ARG A 472 26.76 -35.72 21.06
N LYS A 473 25.65 -36.44 20.90
CA LYS A 473 25.62 -37.91 20.97
C LYS A 473 26.42 -38.55 19.84
N LYS A 474 26.37 -37.96 18.64
CA LYS A 474 27.10 -38.44 17.45
C LYS A 474 28.53 -37.91 17.34
N GLN A 475 28.90 -36.92 18.16
CA GLN A 475 30.15 -36.15 18.03
C GLN A 475 30.37 -35.56 16.63
N GLN A 476 29.28 -35.22 15.94
CA GLN A 476 29.28 -34.70 14.58
C GLN A 476 28.17 -33.65 14.45
N SER A 477 28.52 -32.45 13.96
CA SER A 477 27.57 -31.36 13.71
C SER A 477 27.33 -31.21 12.22
N GLU A 478 26.08 -30.94 11.83
CA GLU A 478 25.68 -30.55 10.46
C GLU A 478 25.44 -29.04 10.33
N ARG A 479 25.66 -28.30 11.42
CA ARG A 479 25.51 -26.85 11.51
C ARG A 479 26.70 -26.15 10.86
N ASN A 480 26.40 -25.08 10.13
CA ASN A 480 27.41 -24.20 9.56
C ASN A 480 27.60 -22.93 10.39
N VAL A 481 26.62 -22.58 11.24
CA VAL A 481 26.65 -21.36 12.06
C VAL A 481 26.69 -21.69 13.54
N PHE A 482 27.71 -21.18 14.25
CA PHE A 482 27.90 -21.35 15.69
C PHE A 482 27.86 -20.01 16.42
N GLN A 483 26.98 -19.91 17.42
CA GLN A 483 26.92 -18.74 18.30
C GLN A 483 27.82 -18.96 19.52
N CYS A 484 28.78 -18.07 19.72
CA CYS A 484 29.64 -18.02 20.88
C CYS A 484 29.30 -16.78 21.72
N PHE A 485 29.05 -16.96 23.02
CA PHE A 485 28.84 -15.85 23.95
C PHE A 485 30.13 -15.55 24.71
N VAL A 486 30.63 -14.33 24.60
CA VAL A 486 31.84 -13.87 25.28
C VAL A 486 31.47 -13.13 26.55
N PHE A 487 31.71 -13.75 27.71
CA PHE A 487 31.43 -13.16 29.02
C PHE A 487 32.73 -12.77 29.74
N GLY A 488 32.64 -11.73 30.58
CA GLY A 488 33.78 -11.24 31.36
C GLY A 488 33.50 -9.84 31.93
N PRO A 489 34.26 -9.39 32.95
CA PRO A 489 34.06 -8.10 33.58
C PRO A 489 34.31 -6.93 32.60
N ALA A 490 33.93 -5.72 33.00
CA ALA A 490 34.27 -4.50 32.26
C ALA A 490 35.80 -4.42 32.06
N ASN A 491 36.23 -3.93 30.91
CA ASN A 491 37.65 -3.81 30.53
C ASN A 491 38.45 -5.12 30.42
N ALA A 492 37.80 -6.30 30.43
CA ALA A 492 38.47 -7.59 30.19
C ALA A 492 38.92 -7.81 28.73
N GLY A 493 38.80 -6.80 27.85
CA GLY A 493 39.18 -6.92 26.44
C GLY A 493 38.18 -7.64 25.53
N LYS A 494 36.93 -7.88 25.97
CA LYS A 494 35.90 -8.60 25.18
C LYS A 494 35.69 -8.01 23.77
N SER A 495 35.52 -6.70 23.69
CA SER A 495 35.31 -6.01 22.41
C SER A 495 36.55 -6.06 21.52
N ALA A 496 37.75 -5.91 22.10
CA ALA A 496 39.01 -6.04 21.35
C ALA A 496 39.19 -7.46 20.78
N LEU A 497 38.82 -8.49 21.56
CA LEU A 497 38.81 -9.87 21.10
C LEU A 497 37.85 -10.05 19.92
N MET A 498 36.63 -9.52 20.01
CA MET A 498 35.65 -9.60 18.91
C MET A 498 36.14 -8.86 17.66
N ASN A 499 36.66 -7.64 17.82
CA ASN A 499 37.17 -6.85 16.70
C ASN A 499 38.36 -7.54 16.00
N SER A 500 39.19 -8.29 16.73
CA SER A 500 40.30 -9.04 16.12
C SER A 500 39.87 -10.16 15.16
N PHE A 501 38.60 -10.58 15.20
CA PHE A 501 38.04 -11.52 14.21
C PHE A 501 37.58 -10.83 12.92
N LEU A 502 37.41 -9.50 12.95
CA LEU A 502 36.92 -8.71 11.81
C LEU A 502 38.06 -8.07 11.00
N GLY A 503 39.32 -8.28 11.39
CA GLY A 503 40.49 -7.63 10.79
C GLY A 503 40.97 -6.45 11.61
#